data_AF-A0A0F2N892-F1
#
_entry.id   AF-A0A0F2N892-F1
#
_cell.length_a   1.000
_cell.length_b   1.000
_cell.length_c   1.000
_cell.angle_alpha   90.00
_cell.angle_beta   90.00
_cell.angle_gamma   90.00
#
_symmetry.space_group_name_H-M   'P 1'
#
loop_
_entity.id
_entity.type
_entity.pdbx_description
1 polymer ?
#
loop_
_entity_poly.entity_id
_entity_poly.type
_entity_poly.pdbx_seq_one_letter_code
_entity_poly.pdbx_strand_id
1 'polypeptide(L)'
;MRKKILVVDTSFLCCWLGVPGKETCGKHDDVWDMARVIGLIDEEIEAGATLILPLATIIETGNHIAQAPHSQYELAKKLGEIMIKTADEESPWGAFTTQGELWENEGLKNLAHEWPELAVQKLTLGDASIKTVAEFYAKADFIIEILTGDEGLKAYQPTYVVHVPRRRKNR
;
A
#
# COMPACT_ATOMS: atom_id res chain seq x y z
N MET A 1 -14.71 11.64 -12.72
CA MET A 1 -13.27 11.37 -12.53
C MET A 1 -13.14 9.95 -12.01
N ARG A 2 -12.09 9.22 -12.40
CA ARG A 2 -11.83 7.89 -11.82
C ARG A 2 -11.37 8.07 -10.38
N LYS A 3 -11.78 7.17 -9.48
CA LYS A 3 -11.31 7.19 -8.10
C LYS A 3 -9.84 6.76 -8.06
N LYS A 4 -9.05 7.42 -7.23
CA LYS A 4 -7.67 7.06 -6.95
C LYS A 4 -7.61 6.24 -5.67
N ILE A 5 -6.84 5.15 -5.71
CA ILE A 5 -6.60 4.25 -4.60
C ILE A 5 -5.12 4.34 -4.27
N LEU A 6 -4.83 4.62 -3.00
CA LEU A 6 -3.48 4.64 -2.45
C LEU A 6 -3.27 3.40 -1.59
N VAL A 7 -2.43 2.48 -2.05
CA VAL A 7 -2.08 1.28 -1.30
C VAL A 7 -0.87 1.59 -0.44
N VAL A 8 -1.02 1.55 0.88
CA VAL A 8 0.01 1.99 1.83
C VAL A 8 0.98 0.85 2.14
N ASP A 9 2.26 1.04 1.86
CA ASP A 9 3.33 0.12 2.25
C ASP A 9 3.86 0.38 3.67
N THR A 10 4.53 -0.61 4.25
CA THR A 10 5.20 -0.59 5.56
C THR A 10 6.13 0.61 5.69
N SER A 11 6.95 0.90 4.67
CA SER A 11 7.95 1.98 4.75
C SER A 11 7.29 3.35 4.92
N PHE A 12 6.21 3.62 4.19
CA PHE A 12 5.43 4.86 4.29
C PHE A 12 4.68 4.94 5.61
N LEU A 13 4.03 3.84 6.05
CA LEU A 13 3.28 3.86 7.30
C LEU A 13 4.20 4.04 8.52
N CYS A 14 5.37 3.39 8.53
CA CYS A 14 6.37 3.60 9.59
C CYS A 14 6.85 5.06 9.64
N CYS A 15 7.11 5.66 8.48
CA CYS A 15 7.51 7.07 8.36
C CYS A 15 6.40 8.01 8.84
N TRP A 16 5.15 7.77 8.42
CA TRP A 16 3.98 8.54 8.85
C TRP A 16 3.75 8.46 10.36
N LEU A 17 3.89 7.28 10.96
CA LEU A 17 3.72 7.10 12.40
C LEU A 17 4.91 7.62 13.22
N GLY A 18 6.08 7.81 12.58
CA GLY A 18 7.32 8.20 13.24
C GLY A 18 7.92 7.06 14.05
N VAL A 19 7.95 5.85 13.49
CA VAL A 19 8.56 4.68 14.15
C VAL A 19 10.07 4.90 14.27
N PRO A 20 10.68 4.76 15.46
CA PRO A 20 12.09 5.02 15.65
C PRO A 20 12.99 4.15 14.76
N GLY A 21 13.95 4.78 14.08
CA GLY A 21 14.80 4.14 13.06
C GLY A 21 14.14 3.92 11.71
N LYS A 22 12.91 4.42 11.51
CA LYS A 22 12.09 4.35 10.29
C LYS A 22 11.40 5.70 10.00
N GLU A 23 11.96 6.79 10.50
CA GLU A 23 11.42 8.15 10.38
C GLU A 23 11.49 8.67 8.94
N THR A 24 12.34 8.07 8.11
CA THR A 24 12.45 8.36 6.67
C THR A 24 12.47 7.09 5.84
N CYS A 25 11.98 7.16 4.61
CA CYS A 25 12.12 6.11 3.59
C CYS A 25 12.50 6.71 2.23
N GLY A 26 12.76 5.86 1.22
CA GLY A 26 13.23 6.31 -0.09
C GLY A 26 14.75 6.33 -0.24
N LYS A 27 15.23 6.75 -1.41
CA LYS A 27 16.65 6.82 -1.77
C LYS A 27 17.13 8.27 -1.86
N HIS A 28 18.44 8.45 -1.94
CA HIS A 28 19.19 9.71 -1.82
C HIS A 28 18.55 10.97 -2.43
N ASP A 29 17.94 10.86 -3.60
CA ASP A 29 17.31 11.96 -4.35
C ASP A 29 15.79 12.08 -4.15
N ASP A 30 15.16 11.07 -3.56
CA ASP A 30 13.73 11.03 -3.23
C ASP A 30 13.48 10.51 -1.82
N VAL A 31 13.96 11.26 -0.82
CA VAL A 31 13.75 10.93 0.59
C VAL A 31 12.37 11.42 1.05
N TRP A 32 11.64 10.54 1.69
CA TRP A 32 10.36 10.80 2.32
C TRP A 32 10.55 10.91 3.83
N ASP A 33 10.14 12.04 4.39
CA ASP A 33 10.01 12.24 5.83
C ASP A 33 8.52 12.36 6.22
N MET A 34 8.26 12.38 7.51
CA MET A 34 6.88 12.46 8.03
C MET A 34 6.10 13.65 7.46
N ALA A 35 6.72 14.82 7.33
CA ALA A 35 6.04 16.02 6.85
C ALA A 35 5.63 15.88 5.38
N ARG A 36 6.53 15.33 4.55
CA ARG A 36 6.28 15.06 3.14
C ARG A 36 5.23 13.98 2.94
N VAL A 37 5.26 12.90 3.73
CA VAL A 37 4.25 11.84 3.69
C VAL A 37 2.87 12.37 4.05
N ILE A 38 2.76 13.16 5.13
CA ILE A 38 1.49 13.79 5.54
C ILE A 38 0.98 14.72 4.44
N GLY A 39 1.84 15.59 3.91
CA GLY A 39 1.46 16.52 2.83
C GLY A 39 0.89 15.80 1.61
N LEU A 40 1.55 14.74 1.14
CA LEU A 40 1.02 13.93 0.03
C LEU A 40 -0.34 13.31 0.37
N ILE A 41 -0.46 12.69 1.54
CA ILE A 41 -1.69 11.99 1.93
C ILE A 41 -2.86 12.98 2.05
N ASP A 42 -2.64 14.14 2.66
CA ASP A 42 -3.66 15.17 2.81
C ASP A 42 -4.11 15.71 1.44
N GLU A 43 -3.16 16.03 0.54
CA GLU A 43 -3.46 16.47 -0.83
C GLU A 43 -4.31 15.44 -1.60
N GLU A 44 -3.97 14.16 -1.47
CA GLU A 44 -4.67 13.07 -2.15
C GLU A 44 -6.06 12.81 -1.55
N ILE A 45 -6.20 12.90 -0.22
CA ILE A 45 -7.50 12.83 0.45
C ILE A 45 -8.40 13.99 0.02
N GLU A 46 -7.87 15.22 -0.04
CA GLU A 46 -8.60 16.39 -0.54
C GLU A 46 -9.04 16.21 -2.01
N ALA A 47 -8.23 15.53 -2.82
CA ALA A 47 -8.58 15.15 -4.19
C ALA A 47 -9.58 13.97 -4.28
N GLY A 48 -9.98 13.38 -3.15
CA GLY A 48 -10.96 12.30 -3.07
C GLY A 48 -10.38 10.90 -3.26
N ALA A 49 -9.09 10.71 -2.97
CA ALA A 49 -8.47 9.39 -2.94
C ALA A 49 -8.98 8.53 -1.77
N THR A 50 -8.88 7.21 -1.92
CA THR A 50 -9.17 6.23 -0.86
C THR A 50 -7.88 5.53 -0.47
N LEU A 51 -7.63 5.42 0.83
CA LEU A 51 -6.48 4.71 1.37
C LEU A 51 -6.84 3.23 1.59
N ILE A 52 -5.94 2.34 1.16
CA ILE A 52 -6.03 0.91 1.43
C ILE A 52 -4.85 0.53 2.30
N LEU A 53 -5.14 -0.17 3.40
CA LEU A 53 -4.17 -0.67 4.34
C LEU A 53 -4.01 -2.19 4.19
N PRO A 54 -2.97 -2.68 3.49
CA PRO A 54 -2.71 -4.11 3.34
C PRO A 54 -2.48 -4.80 4.68
N LEU A 55 -2.93 -6.07 4.80
CA LEU A 55 -2.64 -6.87 5.99
C LEU A 55 -1.13 -7.03 6.27
N ALA A 56 -0.30 -7.20 5.22
CA ALA A 56 1.15 -7.25 5.38
C ALA A 56 1.71 -5.97 6.00
N THR A 57 1.26 -4.80 5.54
CA THR A 57 1.61 -3.50 6.10
C THR A 57 1.29 -3.42 7.59
N ILE A 58 0.12 -3.92 8.02
CA ILE A 58 -0.28 -3.97 9.44
C ILE A 58 0.70 -4.84 10.24
N ILE A 59 0.97 -6.05 9.76
CA ILE A 59 1.81 -7.03 10.45
C ILE A 59 3.25 -6.51 10.58
N GLU A 60 3.82 -6.01 9.49
CA GLU A 60 5.20 -5.53 9.47
C GLU A 60 5.39 -4.24 10.27
N THR A 61 4.46 -3.28 10.15
CA THR A 61 4.49 -2.06 10.96
C THR A 61 4.34 -2.38 12.44
N GLY A 62 3.44 -3.30 12.80
CA GLY A 62 3.29 -3.79 14.17
C GLY A 62 4.56 -4.43 14.72
N ASN A 63 5.24 -5.24 13.91
CA ASN A 63 6.54 -5.84 14.28
C ASN A 63 7.62 -4.76 14.48
N HIS A 64 7.71 -3.77 13.60
CA HIS A 64 8.65 -2.66 13.76
C HIS A 64 8.37 -1.84 15.02
N ILE A 65 7.10 -1.55 15.33
CA ILE A 65 6.71 -0.87 16.58
C ILE A 65 7.13 -1.69 17.80
N ALA A 66 6.87 -2.99 17.81
CA ALA A 66 7.22 -3.86 18.94
C ALA A 66 8.73 -3.95 19.18
N GLN A 67 9.52 -3.87 18.10
CA GLN A 67 10.98 -3.93 18.12
C GLN A 67 11.64 -2.55 18.31
N ALA A 68 10.86 -1.47 18.29
CA ALA A 68 11.38 -0.12 18.44
C ALA A 68 12.03 0.08 19.83
N PRO A 69 13.06 0.93 19.95
CA PRO A 69 13.72 1.22 21.22
C PRO A 69 12.81 1.92 22.25
N HIS A 70 11.80 2.66 21.80
CA HIS A 70 10.87 3.41 22.66
C HIS A 70 9.54 3.70 21.94
N SER A 71 8.60 4.32 22.66
CA SER A 71 7.29 4.76 22.14
C SER A 71 6.36 3.65 21.65
N GLN A 72 6.61 2.39 22.01
CA GLN A 72 5.88 1.23 21.50
C GLN A 72 4.38 1.33 21.79
N TYR A 73 4.01 1.72 23.02
CA TYR A 73 2.60 1.86 23.41
C TYR A 73 1.88 2.95 22.60
N GLU A 74 2.47 4.14 22.50
CA GLU A 74 1.87 5.27 21.77
C GLU A 74 1.76 4.98 20.27
N LEU A 75 2.78 4.36 19.67
CA LEU A 75 2.75 3.98 18.27
C LEU A 75 1.74 2.85 18.01
N ALA A 76 1.67 1.85 18.88
CA ALA A 76 0.69 0.77 18.78
C ALA A 76 -0.74 1.29 18.90
N LYS A 77 -0.98 2.30 19.75
CA LYS A 77 -2.28 2.97 19.85
C LYS A 77 -2.64 3.67 18.54
N LYS A 78 -1.71 4.44 17.94
CA LYS A 78 -1.93 5.10 16.64
C LYS A 78 -2.21 4.09 15.52
N LEU A 79 -1.43 3.01 15.44
CA LEU A 79 -1.68 1.94 14.47
C LEU A 79 -3.05 1.29 14.72
N GLY A 80 -3.40 1.02 15.98
CA GLY A 80 -4.71 0.48 16.36
C GLY A 80 -5.88 1.38 15.95
N GLU A 81 -5.76 2.69 16.09
CA GLU A 81 -6.75 3.66 15.60
C GLU A 81 -6.92 3.58 14.07
N ILE A 82 -5.82 3.49 13.32
CA ILE A 82 -5.85 3.29 11.87
C ILE A 82 -6.54 1.96 11.50
N MET A 83 -6.24 0.88 12.23
CA MET A 83 -6.84 -0.44 12.01
C MET A 83 -8.36 -0.40 12.23
N ILE A 84 -8.82 0.26 13.31
CA ILE A 84 -10.25 0.44 13.60
C ILE A 84 -10.91 1.21 12.45
N LYS A 85 -10.34 2.36 12.04
CA LYS A 85 -10.88 3.15 10.92
C LYS A 85 -10.96 2.37 9.62
N THR A 86 -9.97 1.53 9.34
CA THR A 86 -9.96 0.66 8.15
C THR A 86 -11.03 -0.42 8.24
N ALA A 87 -11.22 -1.03 9.41
CA ALA A 87 -12.24 -2.05 9.63
C ALA A 87 -13.67 -1.48 9.57
N ASP A 88 -13.86 -0.26 10.05
CA ASP A 88 -15.14 0.46 10.07
C ASP A 88 -15.42 1.23 8.77
N GLU A 89 -14.53 1.15 7.77
CA GLU A 89 -14.64 1.87 6.49
C GLU A 89 -14.79 3.39 6.68
N GLU A 90 -14.14 3.94 7.72
CA GLU A 90 -14.13 5.36 7.99
C GLU A 90 -13.26 6.09 6.97
N SER A 91 -13.88 6.97 6.18
CA SER A 91 -13.19 7.82 5.20
C SER A 91 -11.94 8.48 5.82
N PRO A 92 -10.77 8.40 5.18
CA PRO A 92 -10.53 7.99 3.78
C PRO A 92 -10.24 6.49 3.58
N TRP A 93 -10.36 5.66 4.61
CA TRP A 93 -9.98 4.24 4.53
C TRP A 93 -11.04 3.40 3.82
N GLY A 94 -10.59 2.55 2.89
CA GLY A 94 -11.45 1.59 2.21
C GLY A 94 -11.56 0.25 2.96
N ALA A 95 -12.56 -0.55 2.55
CA ALA A 95 -12.91 -1.82 3.16
C ALA A 95 -11.75 -2.82 3.28
N PHE A 96 -11.41 -3.22 4.51
CA PHE A 96 -10.45 -4.28 4.77
C PHE A 96 -10.91 -5.65 4.22
N THR A 97 -12.23 -5.91 4.26
CA THR A 97 -12.85 -7.19 3.87
C THR A 97 -12.55 -7.60 2.44
N THR A 98 -12.31 -6.63 1.54
CA THR A 98 -11.94 -6.86 0.14
C THR A 98 -10.61 -7.62 0.00
N GLN A 99 -9.75 -7.58 1.02
CA GLN A 99 -8.49 -8.34 1.04
C GLN A 99 -8.69 -9.80 1.47
N GLY A 100 -9.84 -10.17 2.05
CA GLY A 100 -10.12 -11.52 2.54
C GLY A 100 -9.96 -12.58 1.44
N GLU A 101 -10.45 -12.29 0.23
CA GLU A 101 -10.34 -13.18 -0.94
C GLU A 101 -8.88 -13.52 -1.30
N LEU A 102 -7.94 -12.60 -1.04
CA LEU A 102 -6.52 -12.80 -1.32
C LEU A 102 -5.87 -13.81 -0.38
N TRP A 103 -6.47 -14.02 0.79
CA TRP A 103 -5.95 -14.87 1.85
C TRP A 103 -6.78 -16.15 2.06
N GLU A 104 -7.83 -16.34 1.29
CA GLU A 104 -8.53 -17.62 1.18
C GLU A 104 -7.69 -18.67 0.44
N ASN A 105 -8.13 -19.93 0.47
CA ASN A 105 -7.38 -21.08 -0.03
C ASN A 105 -6.79 -20.88 -1.44
N GLU A 106 -7.54 -20.30 -2.36
CA GLU A 106 -7.06 -20.06 -3.73
C GLU A 106 -6.10 -18.87 -3.82
N GLY A 107 -6.37 -17.79 -3.08
CA GLY A 107 -5.48 -16.64 -2.99
C GLY A 107 -4.10 -17.02 -2.45
N LEU A 108 -4.07 -17.84 -1.38
CA LEU A 108 -2.81 -18.33 -0.80
C LEU A 108 -2.05 -19.26 -1.75
N LYS A 109 -2.74 -20.14 -2.48
CA LYS A 109 -2.10 -21.00 -3.49
C LYS A 109 -1.51 -20.17 -4.63
N ASN A 110 -2.24 -19.17 -5.13
CA ASN A 110 -1.75 -18.29 -6.19
C ASN A 110 -0.49 -17.55 -5.73
N LEU A 111 -0.51 -16.98 -4.52
CA LEU A 111 0.68 -16.34 -3.94
C LEU A 111 1.85 -17.33 -3.82
N ALA A 112 1.61 -18.56 -3.36
CA ALA A 112 2.64 -19.59 -3.26
C ALA A 112 3.24 -20.00 -4.62
N HIS A 113 2.46 -19.93 -5.70
CA HIS A 113 2.93 -20.21 -7.05
C HIS A 113 3.71 -19.04 -7.66
N GLU A 114 3.28 -17.80 -7.44
CA GLU A 114 3.90 -16.61 -8.02
C GLU A 114 5.14 -16.14 -7.24
N TRP A 115 5.10 -16.24 -5.91
CA TRP A 115 6.13 -15.67 -5.05
C TRP A 115 7.56 -16.17 -5.31
N PRO A 116 7.83 -17.45 -5.63
CA PRO A 116 9.19 -17.89 -5.93
C PRO A 116 9.90 -17.07 -7.02
N GLU A 117 9.19 -16.66 -8.07
CA GLU A 117 9.75 -15.84 -9.15
C GLU A 117 10.00 -14.38 -8.69
N LEU A 118 9.14 -13.87 -7.83
CA LEU A 118 9.28 -12.54 -7.22
C LEU A 118 10.43 -12.52 -6.19
N ALA A 119 10.62 -13.62 -5.44
CA ALA A 119 11.70 -13.77 -4.48
C ALA A 119 13.08 -13.79 -5.15
N VAL A 120 13.20 -14.36 -6.36
CA VAL A 120 14.42 -14.25 -7.19
C VAL A 120 14.73 -12.79 -7.55
N GLN A 121 13.69 -11.97 -7.72
CA GLN A 121 13.80 -10.53 -7.93
C GLN A 121 13.97 -9.74 -6.62
N LYS A 122 14.17 -10.45 -5.49
CA LYS A 122 14.34 -9.91 -4.13
C LYS A 122 13.10 -9.23 -3.54
N LEU A 123 11.93 -9.49 -4.10
CA LEU A 123 10.68 -9.02 -3.52
C LEU A 123 10.35 -9.86 -2.28
N THR A 124 10.05 -9.21 -1.16
CA THR A 124 9.66 -9.93 0.06
C THR A 124 8.26 -10.53 -0.10
N LEU A 125 7.88 -11.45 0.80
CA LEU A 125 6.53 -11.99 0.79
C LEU A 125 5.48 -10.91 1.14
N GLY A 126 5.85 -9.97 2.03
CA GLY A 126 5.03 -8.80 2.37
C GLY A 126 4.79 -7.94 1.13
N ASP A 127 5.85 -7.54 0.45
CA ASP A 127 5.80 -6.78 -0.80
C ASP A 127 4.98 -7.48 -1.89
N ALA A 128 5.18 -8.79 -2.08
CA ALA A 128 4.43 -9.58 -3.04
C ALA A 128 2.93 -9.55 -2.74
N SER A 129 2.54 -9.57 -1.46
CA SER A 129 1.13 -9.45 -1.08
C SER A 129 0.55 -8.04 -1.26
N ILE A 130 1.35 -6.99 -1.01
CA ILE A 130 0.96 -5.60 -1.26
C ILE A 130 0.74 -5.39 -2.77
N LYS A 131 1.63 -5.95 -3.61
CA LYS A 131 1.43 -6.02 -5.06
C LYS A 131 0.09 -6.67 -5.41
N THR A 132 -0.23 -7.83 -4.84
CA THR A 132 -1.50 -8.53 -5.12
C THR A 132 -2.72 -7.67 -4.73
N VAL A 133 -2.66 -6.95 -3.61
CA VAL A 133 -3.71 -5.98 -3.21
C VAL A 133 -3.85 -4.87 -4.27
N ALA A 134 -2.74 -4.28 -4.72
CA ALA A 134 -2.75 -3.25 -5.75
C ALA A 134 -3.36 -3.75 -7.08
N GLU A 135 -3.00 -4.95 -7.51
CA GLU A 135 -3.54 -5.59 -8.71
C GLU A 135 -5.03 -5.93 -8.59
N PHE A 136 -5.50 -6.30 -7.39
CA PHE A 136 -6.92 -6.51 -7.14
C PHE A 136 -7.72 -5.23 -7.43
N TYR A 137 -7.32 -4.10 -6.85
CA TYR A 137 -8.02 -2.83 -7.07
C TYR A 137 -7.87 -2.30 -8.50
N ALA A 138 -6.76 -2.61 -9.18
CA ALA A 138 -6.57 -2.22 -10.59
C ALA A 138 -7.63 -2.82 -11.53
N LYS A 139 -8.26 -3.94 -11.17
CA LYS A 139 -9.33 -4.58 -11.97
C LYS A 139 -10.60 -3.74 -12.08
N ALA A 140 -10.81 -2.76 -11.18
CA ALA A 140 -12.04 -1.97 -11.08
C ALA A 140 -11.97 -0.58 -11.76
N ASP A 141 -11.10 -0.39 -12.76
CA ASP A 141 -10.84 0.91 -13.45
C ASP A 141 -10.46 2.05 -12.48
N PHE A 142 -9.80 1.72 -11.37
CA PHE A 142 -9.22 2.69 -10.45
C PHE A 142 -7.80 3.10 -10.87
N ILE A 143 -7.40 4.31 -10.50
CA ILE A 143 -6.01 4.74 -10.59
C ILE A 143 -5.32 4.24 -9.32
N ILE A 144 -4.35 3.34 -9.45
CA ILE A 144 -3.67 2.74 -8.31
C ILE A 144 -2.29 3.36 -8.14
N GLU A 145 -1.98 3.77 -6.92
CA GLU A 145 -0.64 4.16 -6.52
C GLU A 145 -0.22 3.37 -5.28
N ILE A 146 0.98 2.79 -5.31
CA ILE A 146 1.60 2.19 -4.13
C ILE A 146 2.43 3.27 -3.46
N LEU A 147 2.05 3.65 -2.24
CA LEU A 147 2.79 4.60 -1.41
C LEU A 147 3.90 3.83 -0.70
N THR A 148 5.10 3.82 -1.30
CA THR A 148 6.27 3.09 -0.81
C THR A 148 7.54 3.90 -1.07
N GLY A 149 8.51 3.80 -0.16
CA GLY A 149 9.88 4.26 -0.38
C GLY A 149 10.79 3.17 -0.96
N ASP A 150 10.27 1.97 -1.25
CA ASP A 150 10.99 0.88 -1.88
C ASP A 150 10.76 0.86 -3.39
N GLU A 151 11.79 1.21 -4.16
CA GLU A 151 11.77 1.15 -5.63
C GLU A 151 11.49 -0.25 -6.18
N GLY A 152 11.90 -1.30 -5.47
CA GLY A 152 11.62 -2.68 -5.83
C GLY A 152 10.12 -2.97 -5.83
N LEU A 153 9.40 -2.53 -4.80
CA LEU A 153 7.94 -2.64 -4.75
C LEU A 153 7.27 -1.64 -5.71
N LYS A 154 7.78 -0.41 -5.82
CA LYS A 154 7.22 0.63 -6.71
C LYS A 154 7.19 0.18 -8.17
N ALA A 155 8.17 -0.61 -8.61
CA ALA A 155 8.22 -1.19 -9.96
C ALA A 155 7.03 -2.11 -10.30
N TYR A 156 6.32 -2.64 -9.29
CA TYR A 156 5.12 -3.47 -9.48
C TYR A 156 3.81 -2.68 -9.37
N GLN A 157 3.86 -1.34 -9.25
CA GLN A 157 2.65 -0.53 -9.30
C GLN A 157 1.90 -0.77 -10.62
N PRO A 158 0.60 -1.11 -10.59
CA PRO A 158 -0.17 -1.35 -11.80
C PRO A 158 -0.13 -0.14 -12.75
N THR A 159 0.42 -0.33 -13.95
CA THR A 159 0.39 0.71 -14.98
C THR A 159 -0.98 0.76 -15.63
N TYR A 160 -1.63 1.91 -15.58
CA TYR A 160 -2.88 2.11 -16.31
C TYR A 160 -2.62 2.12 -17.82
N VAL A 161 -3.21 1.15 -18.54
CA VAL A 161 -3.23 1.18 -20.00
C VAL A 161 -4.45 1.97 -20.44
N VAL A 162 -4.24 3.19 -20.96
CA VAL A 162 -5.31 3.94 -21.63
C VAL A 162 -5.72 3.16 -22.88
N HIS A 163 -6.86 2.46 -22.84
CA HIS A 163 -7.46 1.92 -24.04
C HIS A 163 -7.93 3.09 -24.92
N VAL A 164 -7.05 3.59 -25.80
CA VAL A 164 -7.43 4.55 -26.85
C VAL A 164 -8.32 3.80 -27.84
N PRO A 165 -9.59 4.20 -28.03
CA PRO A 165 -10.46 3.54 -29.00
C PRO A 165 -9.84 3.64 -30.38
N ARG A 166 -9.61 2.49 -31.02
CA ARG A 166 -9.07 2.42 -32.38
C ARG A 166 -10.07 3.10 -33.32
N ARG A 167 -9.81 4.35 -33.72
CA ARG A 167 -10.66 5.12 -34.64
C ARG A 167 -10.86 4.29 -35.90
N ARG A 168 -12.06 3.76 -36.12
CA ARG A 168 -12.43 3.13 -37.39
C ARG A 168 -12.21 4.16 -38.49
N LYS A 169 -11.17 3.95 -39.31
CA LYS A 169 -11.08 4.60 -40.62
C LYS A 169 -12.22 4.01 -41.44
N ASN A 170 -13.33 4.74 -41.53
CA ASN A 170 -14.32 4.48 -42.57
C ASN A 170 -13.60 4.65 -43.91
N ARG A 171 -13.57 3.55 -44.67
CA ARG A 171 -13.22 3.55 -46.08
C ARG A 171 -14.49 3.69 -46.89
#